data_AF-A0A8D0DK23-F1
#
_entry.id   AF-A0A8D0DK23-F1
#
_cell.length_a   1.000
_cell.length_b   1.000
_cell.length_c   1.000
_cell.angle_alpha   90.00
_cell.angle_beta   90.00
_cell.angle_gamma   90.00
#
_symmetry.space_group_name_H-M   'P 1'
#
loop_
_entity.id
_entity.type
_entity.pdbx_description
1 polymer ?
#
loop_
_entity_poly.entity_id
_entity_poly.type
_entity_poly.pdbx_seq_one_letter_code
_entity_poly.pdbx_strand_id
1 'polypeptide(L)'
;ARGSHGGPTLQVVDTEYSADAVEWCPVEGWHSVLVCGTYQLKKPDSKPGEDPDENYGPHARLGRLYLYNFEEQVFAPLTEIQRLEMAAVLDMKW
;
A
#
# COMPACT_ATOMS: atom_id res chain seq x y z
N ALA A 1 -12.50 -32.23 3.95
CA ALA A 1 -12.26 -31.01 3.14
C ALA A 1 -12.47 -29.81 4.05
N ARG A 2 -11.41 -29.03 4.35
CA ARG A 2 -11.50 -27.88 5.25
C ARG A 2 -12.13 -26.72 4.48
N GLY A 3 -13.26 -26.21 4.98
CA GLY A 3 -13.97 -25.07 4.40
C GLY A 3 -13.16 -23.80 4.52
N SER A 4 -12.94 -23.13 3.39
CA SER A 4 -12.40 -21.78 3.31
C SER A 4 -13.49 -20.80 3.75
N HIS A 5 -13.38 -20.25 4.95
CA HIS A 5 -14.25 -19.20 5.49
C HIS A 5 -13.81 -17.81 5.00
N GLY A 6 -13.93 -17.54 3.69
CA GLY A 6 -13.65 -16.22 3.12
C GLY A 6 -14.75 -15.83 2.14
N GLY A 7 -15.34 -14.64 2.29
CA GLY A 7 -16.19 -14.06 1.26
C GLY A 7 -15.42 -13.87 -0.06
N PRO A 8 -16.10 -13.69 -1.20
CA PRO A 8 -15.42 -13.50 -2.47
C PRO A 8 -14.59 -12.21 -2.46
N THR A 9 -13.35 -12.30 -2.94
CA THR A 9 -12.54 -11.11 -3.22
C THR A 9 -13.21 -10.30 -4.31
N LEU A 10 -13.51 -9.03 -4.03
CA LEU A 10 -14.12 -8.13 -5.01
C LEU A 10 -13.07 -7.61 -6.01
N GLN A 11 -11.93 -7.15 -5.52
CA GLN A 11 -10.87 -6.52 -6.32
C GLN A 11 -9.49 -6.70 -5.68
N VAL A 12 -8.45 -6.61 -6.50
CA VAL A 12 -7.04 -6.65 -6.08
C VAL A 12 -6.30 -5.54 -6.80
N VAL A 13 -5.50 -4.77 -6.06
CA VAL A 13 -4.65 -3.69 -6.59
C VAL A 13 -3.22 -3.95 -6.14
N ASP A 14 -2.27 -3.86 -7.08
CA ASP A 14 -0.85 -3.87 -6.78
C ASP A 14 -0.37 -2.45 -6.49
N THR A 15 0.17 -2.23 -5.29
CA THR A 15 0.69 -0.93 -4.84
C THR A 15 2.21 -0.82 -5.02
N GLU A 16 2.86 -1.82 -5.64
CA GLU A 16 4.30 -1.93 -5.93
C GLU A 16 5.21 -2.01 -4.69
N TYR A 17 4.83 -1.35 -3.59
CA TYR A 17 5.41 -1.46 -2.25
C TYR A 17 4.44 -2.17 -1.32
N SER A 18 4.93 -2.64 -0.17
CA SER A 18 4.06 -3.32 0.79
C SER A 18 3.08 -2.31 1.41
N ALA A 19 1.78 -2.53 1.24
CA ALA A 19 0.75 -1.76 1.92
C ALA A 19 0.80 -2.05 3.43
N ASP A 20 0.92 -1.01 4.24
CA ASP A 20 1.13 -1.12 5.69
C ASP A 20 -0.05 -0.57 6.48
N ALA A 21 -0.64 0.54 5.99
CA ALA A 21 -1.83 1.14 6.56
C ALA A 21 -2.88 1.40 5.46
N VAL A 22 -4.17 1.22 5.80
CA VAL A 22 -5.31 1.59 4.96
C VAL A 22 -6.38 2.18 5.86
N GLU A 23 -6.91 3.34 5.48
CA GLU A 23 -7.94 4.04 6.27
C GLU A 23 -9.02 4.60 5.32
N TRP A 24 -10.28 4.63 5.76
CA TRP A 24 -11.41 5.22 5.02
C TRP A 24 -11.72 6.63 5.50
N CYS A 25 -12.12 7.51 4.58
CA CYS A 25 -12.38 8.91 4.91
C CYS A 25 -13.54 9.00 5.91
N PRO A 26 -13.35 9.63 7.08
CA PRO A 26 -14.37 9.71 8.11
C PRO A 26 -15.38 10.85 7.87
N VAL A 27 -15.18 11.67 6.83
CA VAL A 27 -16.03 12.83 6.55
C VAL A 27 -17.32 12.38 5.87
N GLU A 28 -18.46 12.85 6.38
CA GLU A 28 -19.76 12.56 5.78
C GLU A 28 -19.81 12.95 4.30
N GLY A 29 -20.30 12.03 3.46
CA GLY A 29 -20.31 12.17 2.01
C GLY A 29 -19.03 11.75 1.29
N TRP A 30 -17.95 11.40 2.01
CA TRP A 30 -16.66 11.01 1.43
C TRP A 30 -16.21 9.58 1.78
N HIS A 31 -17.08 8.79 2.39
CA HIS A 31 -16.79 7.39 2.79
C HIS A 31 -16.43 6.46 1.63
N SER A 32 -16.61 6.87 0.37
CA SER A 32 -16.13 6.13 -0.80
C SER A 32 -14.61 6.26 -0.98
N VAL A 33 -13.96 7.21 -0.29
CA VAL A 33 -12.54 7.49 -0.45
C VAL A 33 -11.74 6.78 0.64
N LEU A 34 -10.63 6.16 0.25
CA LEU A 34 -9.66 5.56 1.16
C LEU A 34 -8.24 6.02 0.83
N VAL A 35 -7.39 6.08 1.83
CA VAL A 35 -5.94 6.22 1.65
C VAL A 35 -5.24 4.90 1.91
N CYS A 36 -4.18 4.63 1.15
CA CYS A 36 -3.29 3.49 1.34
C CYS A 36 -1.85 4.00 1.46
N GLY A 37 -1.23 3.78 2.62
CA GLY A 37 0.15 4.12 2.90
C GLY A 37 1.02 2.89 2.77
N THR A 38 2.14 3.02 2.07
CA THR A 38 3.07 1.91 1.85
C THR A 38 4.39 2.07 2.58
N TYR A 39 4.99 0.93 2.92
CA TYR A 39 6.28 0.82 3.55
C TYR A 39 7.16 -0.17 2.77
N GLN A 40 8.31 0.29 2.30
CA GLN A 40 9.31 -0.57 1.68
C GLN A 40 10.70 -0.26 2.22
N LEU A 41 11.37 -1.27 2.78
CA LEU A 41 12.78 -1.17 3.11
C LEU A 41 13.60 -1.51 1.86
N LYS A 42 14.32 -0.52 1.31
CA LYS A 42 15.29 -0.73 0.24
C LYS A 42 16.63 -1.12 0.86
N LYS A 43 17.12 -2.33 0.53
CA LYS A 43 18.48 -2.74 0.86
C LYS A 43 19.48 -1.88 0.08
N PRO A 44 20.65 -1.55 0.66
CA PRO A 44 21.69 -0.83 -0.05
C PRO A 44 22.12 -1.60 -1.31
N ASP A 45 22.44 -0.87 -2.37
CA ASP A 45 22.88 -1.46 -3.63
C ASP A 45 24.17 -2.25 -3.36
N SER A 46 24.08 -3.58 -3.46
CA SER A 46 25.20 -4.49 -3.20
C SER A 46 25.93 -4.74 -4.52
N LYS A 47 27.27 -4.72 -4.52
CA LYS A 47 28.01 -5.04 -5.75
C LYS A 47 27.83 -6.52 -6.09
N PRO A 48 27.93 -6.91 -7.38
CA PRO A 48 27.91 -8.31 -7.75
C PRO A 48 29.00 -9.09 -7.00
N GLY A 49 28.60 -10.06 -6.17
CA GLY A 49 29.51 -10.91 -5.38
C GLY A 49 29.65 -10.52 -3.90
N GLU A 50 29.01 -9.43 -3.44
CA GLU A 50 28.91 -9.09 -2.01
C GLU A 50 27.61 -9.65 -1.42
N ASP A 51 27.64 -10.15 -0.18
CA ASP A 51 26.44 -10.61 0.52
C ASP A 51 25.55 -9.40 0.84
N PRO A 52 24.29 -9.35 0.38
CA PRO A 52 23.38 -8.24 0.65
C PRO A 52 23.10 -7.99 2.13
N ASP A 53 23.29 -8.99 3.00
CA ASP A 53 23.14 -8.85 4.45
C ASP A 53 24.43 -8.37 5.15
N GLU A 54 25.58 -8.37 4.48
CA GLU A 54 26.84 -7.81 5.00
C GLU A 54 27.03 -6.33 4.62
N ASN A 55 26.16 -5.77 3.80
CA ASN A 55 26.21 -4.37 3.40
C ASN A 55 25.53 -3.47 4.46
N TYR A 56 26.33 -2.90 5.36
CA TYR A 56 25.90 -1.97 6.41
C TYR A 56 25.54 -0.56 5.92
N GLY A 57 25.32 -0.36 4.62
CA GLY A 57 24.85 0.90 4.06
C GLY A 57 23.49 1.32 4.64
N PRO A 58 23.14 2.62 4.64
CA PRO A 58 21.88 3.07 5.19
C PRO A 58 20.70 2.49 4.41
N HIS A 59 19.83 1.73 5.09
CA HIS A 59 18.58 1.27 4.50
C HIS A 59 17.64 2.45 4.25
N ALA A 60 17.26 2.68 3.00
CA ALA A 60 16.29 3.70 2.66
C ALA A 60 14.88 3.15 2.87
N ARG A 61 14.02 3.95 3.51
CA ARG A 61 12.60 3.66 3.70
C ARG A 61 11.80 4.38 2.63
N LEU A 62 11.39 3.64 1.61
CA LEU A 62 10.59 4.15 0.51
C LEU A 62 9.10 3.97 0.83
N GLY A 63 8.28 4.92 0.43
CA GLY A 63 6.85 4.87 0.62
C GLY A 63 6.10 5.64 -0.44
N ARG A 64 4.82 5.36 -0.52
CA ARG A 64 3.87 6.10 -1.33
C ARG A 64 2.58 6.26 -0.56
N LEU A 65 1.91 7.37 -0.80
CA LEU A 65 0.54 7.59 -0.36
C LEU A 65 -0.37 7.57 -1.57
N TYR A 66 -1.29 6.62 -1.56
CA TYR A 66 -2.33 6.47 -2.57
C TYR A 66 -3.65 6.98 -2.03
N LEU A 67 -4.39 7.70 -2.87
CA LEU A 67 -5.78 8.08 -2.63
C LEU A 67 -6.64 7.34 -3.64
N TYR A 68 -7.60 6.55 -3.17
CA TYR A 68 -8.49 5.76 -4.01
C TYR A 68 -9.96 6.15 -3.79
N ASN A 69 -10.76 6.07 -4.84
CA ASN A 69 -12.22 6.11 -4.77
C ASN A 69 -12.80 4.72 -5.05
N PHE A 70 -13.63 4.22 -4.13
CA PHE A 70 -14.39 2.99 -4.24
C PHE A 70 -15.87 3.32 -4.48
N GLU A 71 -16.35 3.04 -5.68
CA GLU A 71 -17.77 3.22 -6.00
C GLU A 71 -18.58 2.00 -5.54
N GLU A 72 -19.73 2.23 -4.90
CA GLU A 72 -20.64 1.16 -4.42
C GLU A 72 -21.33 0.39 -5.55
N GLN A 73 -21.08 0.75 -6.81
CA GLN A 73 -21.62 0.05 -7.97
C GLN A 73 -20.97 -1.32 -8.14
N VAL A 74 -21.80 -2.35 -8.35
CA VAL A 74 -21.31 -3.72 -8.57
C VAL A 74 -20.38 -3.72 -9.78
N PHE A 75 -19.16 -4.22 -9.58
CA PHE A 75 -18.07 -4.30 -10.57
C PHE A 75 -17.36 -2.98 -10.94
N ALA A 76 -17.66 -1.84 -10.31
CA ALA A 76 -16.91 -0.61 -10.56
C ALA A 76 -15.50 -0.69 -9.95
N PRO A 77 -14.42 -0.44 -10.71
CA PRO A 77 -13.05 -0.60 -10.22
C PRO A 77 -12.68 0.45 -9.17
N LEU A 78 -11.81 0.07 -8.23
CA LEU A 78 -11.14 0.99 -7.33
C LEU A 78 -10.27 1.94 -8.17
N THR A 79 -10.59 3.22 -8.12
CA THR A 79 -9.97 4.22 -8.97
C THR A 79 -8.89 4.96 -8.20
N GLU A 80 -7.64 4.93 -8.68
CA GLU A 80 -6.56 5.76 -8.14
C GLU A 80 -6.81 7.23 -8.51
N ILE A 81 -7.07 8.08 -7.52
CA ILE A 81 -7.26 9.52 -7.70
C ILE A 81 -5.90 10.23 -7.69
N GLN A 82 -5.03 9.84 -6.76
CA GLN A 82 -3.74 10.48 -6.54
C GLN A 82 -2.71 9.50 -5.99
N ARG A 83 -1.45 9.74 -6.36
CA ARG A 83 -0.26 9.07 -5.82
C ARG A 83 0.79 10.11 -5.47
N LEU A 84 1.35 10.01 -4.28
CA LEU A 84 2.46 10.83 -3.81
C LEU A 84 3.66 9.94 -3.46
N GLU A 85 4.82 10.25 -4.03
CA GLU A 85 6.09 9.65 -3.64
C GLU A 85 6.59 10.30 -2.35
N MET A 86 6.88 9.49 -1.32
CA MET A 86 7.31 10.01 -0.02
C MET A 86 8.16 8.99 0.76
N ALA A 87 8.53 9.34 1.99
CA ALA A 87 9.12 8.37 2.91
C ALA A 87 8.08 7.31 3.30
N ALA A 88 8.54 6.15 3.77
CA ALA A 88 7.65 5.07 4.22
C ALA A 88 6.61 5.53 5.25
N VAL A 89 5.37 5.09 5.07
CA VAL A 89 4.22 5.41 5.92
C VAL A 89 3.95 4.21 6.83
N LEU A 90 4.05 4.39 8.15
CA LEU A 90 3.87 3.33 9.17
C LEU A 90 2.49 3.37 9.84
N ASP A 91 2.07 4.56 10.26
CA ASP A 91 0.73 4.78 10.79
C ASP A 91 0.23 6.10 10.21
N MET A 92 -0.83 6.01 9.42
CA MET A 92 -1.53 7.18 8.92
C MET A 92 -2.92 7.24 9.54
N LYS A 93 -3.42 8.46 9.62
CA LYS A 93 -4.77 8.78 10.04
C LYS A 93 -5.30 9.81 9.04
N TRP A 94 -6.60 9.71 8.76
CA TRP A 94 -7.30 10.73 7.99
C TRP A 94 -7.29 12.08 8.68
#